data_AF-A0AAU9DE27-F1
#
_entry.id   AF-A0AAU9DE27-F1
#
_cell.length_a   1.000
_cell.length_b   1.000
_cell.length_c   1.000
_cell.angle_alpha   90.00
_cell.angle_beta   90.00
_cell.angle_gamma   90.00
#
_symmetry.space_group_name_H-M   'P 1'
#
loop_
_entity.id
_entity.type
_entity.pdbx_description
1 polymer ?
#
loop_
_entity_poly.entity_id
_entity_poly.type
_entity_poly.pdbx_seq_one_letter_code
_entity_poly.pdbx_strand_id
1 'polypeptide(L)' 'MKKKKIIISFIASVVLIIGIFIGFKILQPPRSTEEKIKNPKPGDTFTIEGEKEIEEFKKEAEKNGQEVRIINGK' A
#
# COMPACT_ATOMS: atom_id res chain seq x y z
N MET A 1 -6.11 46.10 -0.05
CA MET A 1 -4.71 45.76 -0.46
C MET A 1 -4.00 44.69 0.41
N LYS A 2 -4.48 44.34 1.63
CA LYS A 2 -3.80 43.35 2.50
C LYS A 2 -4.10 41.86 2.19
N LYS A 3 -5.29 41.54 1.63
CA LYS A 3 -5.72 40.16 1.37
C LYS A 3 -4.98 39.43 0.23
N LYS A 4 -4.39 40.16 -0.72
CA LYS A 4 -3.69 39.56 -1.88
C LYS A 4 -2.34 38.90 -1.51
N LYS A 5 -1.75 39.26 -0.36
CA LYS A 5 -0.44 38.72 0.09
C LYS A 5 -0.51 37.29 0.65
N ILE A 6 -1.70 36.87 1.11
CA ILE A 6 -1.91 35.53 1.71
C ILE A 6 -1.91 34.44 0.63
N ILE A 7 -2.52 34.71 -0.53
CA ILE A 7 -2.66 33.73 -1.61
C ILE A 7 -1.29 33.35 -2.21
N ILE A 8 -0.42 34.33 -2.43
CA ILE A 8 0.93 34.11 -2.99
C ILE A 8 1.78 33.28 -2.02
N SER A 9 1.67 33.55 -0.72
CA SER A 9 2.37 32.80 0.32
C SER A 9 1.89 31.34 0.41
N PHE A 10 0.58 31.13 0.25
CA PHE A 10 -0.01 29.79 0.23
C PHE A 10 0.49 28.96 -0.95
N ILE A 11 0.47 29.53 -2.16
CA ILE A 11 0.94 28.85 -3.38
C ILE A 11 2.42 28.47 -3.26
N ALA A 12 3.27 29.35 -2.74
CA ALA A 12 4.68 29.05 -2.53
C ALA A 12 4.91 27.85 -1.59
N SER A 13 4.10 27.72 -0.53
CA SER A 13 4.20 26.58 0.38
C SER A 13 3.79 25.25 -0.27
N VAL A 14 2.76 25.27 -1.11
CA VAL A 14 2.27 24.07 -1.82
C VAL A 14 3.30 23.58 -2.84
N VAL A 15 3.91 24.50 -3.58
CA VAL A 15 4.98 24.16 -4.54
C VAL A 15 6.21 23.58 -3.84
N LEU A 16 6.58 24.12 -2.67
CA LEU A 16 7.70 23.60 -1.87
C LEU A 16 7.45 22.13 -1.44
N ILE A 17 6.24 21.83 -0.95
CA ILE A 17 5.88 20.47 -0.52
C ILE A 17 5.89 19.48 -1.69
N ILE A 18 5.34 19.86 -2.84
CA ILE A 18 5.32 19.00 -4.04
C ILE A 18 6.74 18.75 -4.56
N GLY A 19 7.60 19.79 -4.57
CA GLY A 19 9.01 19.66 -4.96
C GLY A 19 9.78 18.67 -4.08
N ILE A 20 9.55 18.71 -2.76
CA ILE A 20 10.13 17.73 -1.82
C ILE A 20 9.58 16.33 -2.10
N PHE A 21 8.29 16.18 -2.36
CA PHE A 21 7.66 14.88 -2.63
C PHE A 21 8.20 14.21 -3.90
N ILE A 22 8.41 14.99 -4.97
CA ILE A 22 9.01 14.51 -6.21
C ILE A 22 10.51 14.22 -6.02
N GLY A 23 11.23 15.07 -5.30
CA GLY A 23 12.63 14.85 -4.95
C GLY A 23 12.82 13.56 -4.13
N PHE A 24 11.91 13.29 -3.18
CA PHE A 24 11.92 12.06 -2.38
C PHE A 24 11.59 10.82 -3.21
N LYS A 25 10.71 10.93 -4.22
CA LYS A 25 10.40 9.84 -5.15
C LYS A 25 11.56 9.49 -6.11
N ILE A 26 12.48 10.43 -6.36
CA ILE A 26 13.65 10.22 -7.23
C ILE A 26 14.89 9.78 -6.42
N LEU A 27 15.06 10.30 -5.21
CA LEU A 27 16.22 9.97 -4.35
C LEU A 27 16.01 8.73 -3.47
N GLN A 28 14.77 8.26 -3.30
CA GLN A 28 14.54 6.93 -2.74
C GLN A 28 14.96 5.89 -3.80
N PRO A 29 16.03 5.12 -3.57
CA PRO A 29 16.31 3.98 -4.44
C PRO A 29 15.07 3.09 -4.43
N PRO A 30 14.71 2.47 -5.57
CA PRO A 30 13.63 1.50 -5.60
C PRO A 30 13.94 0.49 -4.51
N ARG A 31 13.07 0.40 -3.51
CA ARG A 31 13.10 -0.65 -2.52
C ARG A 31 13.01 -1.94 -3.31
N SER A 32 14.17 -2.51 -3.60
CA SER A 32 14.27 -3.84 -4.13
C SER A 32 13.53 -4.72 -3.15
N THR A 33 12.54 -5.43 -3.66
CA THR A 33 12.04 -6.64 -3.04
C THR A 33 11.29 -6.46 -1.72
N GLU A 34 10.34 -5.52 -1.66
CA GLU A 34 9.04 -5.95 -1.12
C GLU A 34 8.36 -6.66 -2.30
N GLU A 35 8.64 -7.96 -2.40
CA GLU A 35 7.85 -8.90 -3.15
C GLU A 35 6.42 -8.75 -2.62
N LYS A 36 5.67 -7.83 -3.24
CA LYS A 36 4.23 -7.84 -3.17
C LYS A 36 3.86 -9.24 -3.63
N ILE A 37 3.48 -10.09 -2.68
CA ILE A 37 2.70 -11.30 -2.92
C ILE A 37 1.33 -10.78 -3.40
N LYS A 38 1.31 -10.22 -4.61
CA LYS A 38 0.12 -9.65 -5.27
C LYS A 38 -0.52 -10.67 -6.21
N ASN A 39 0.13 -11.82 -6.37
CA ASN A 39 -0.32 -12.97 -7.15
C ASN A 39 0.15 -14.22 -6.40
N PRO A 40 -0.57 -14.68 -5.36
CA PRO A 40 -0.36 -16.04 -4.88
C PRO A 40 -0.48 -16.99 -6.08
N LYS A 41 0.53 -17.84 -6.28
CA LYS A 41 0.49 -18.87 -7.31
C LYS A 41 -0.40 -20.02 -6.83
N PRO A 42 -1.11 -20.70 -7.73
CA PRO A 42 -1.84 -21.90 -7.36
C PRO A 42 -0.87 -22.92 -6.76
N GLY A 43 -1.07 -23.26 -5.48
CA GLY A 43 -0.19 -24.15 -4.70
C GLY A 43 0.61 -23.47 -3.58
N ASP A 44 0.62 -22.13 -3.52
CA ASP A 44 1.25 -21.43 -2.40
C ASP A 44 0.47 -21.69 -1.09
N THR A 45 1.20 -22.02 -0.03
CA THR A 45 0.64 -22.24 1.31
C THR A 45 1.09 -21.11 2.22
N PHE A 46 0.15 -20.47 2.89
CA PHE A 46 0.39 -19.38 3.83
C PHE A 46 -0.03 -19.81 5.23
N THR A 47 0.82 -19.53 6.22
CA THR A 47 0.45 -19.65 7.62
C THR A 47 -0.11 -18.32 8.07
N ILE A 48 -1.38 -18.31 8.48
CA ILE A 48 -2.07 -17.13 8.98
C ILE A 48 -2.42 -17.42 10.44
N GLU A 49 -1.88 -16.61 11.34
CA GLU A 49 -2.17 -16.71 12.77
C GLU A 49 -3.32 -15.75 13.09
N GLY A 50 -4.37 -16.22 13.75
CA GLY A 50 -5.50 -15.39 14.15
C GLY A 50 -6.76 -15.58 13.31
N GLU A 51 -7.88 -15.86 13.99
CA GLU A 51 -9.16 -16.18 13.37
C GLU A 51 -9.73 -15.03 12.52
N LYS A 52 -9.51 -13.78 12.95
CA LYS A 52 -9.94 -12.58 12.20
C LYS A 52 -9.18 -12.43 10.89
N GLU A 53 -7.87 -12.67 10.91
CA GLU A 53 -7.00 -12.52 9.73
C GLU A 53 -7.29 -13.62 8.70
N ILE A 54 -7.61 -14.83 9.16
CA ILE A 54 -8.08 -15.93 8.30
C ILE A 54 -9.39 -15.55 7.61
N GLU A 55 -10.33 -14.92 8.32
CA GLU A 55 -11.61 -14.49 7.75
C GLU A 55 -11.43 -13.38 6.71
N GLU A 56 -10.57 -12.40 6.98
CA GLU A 56 -10.24 -11.33 6.04
C GLU A 56 -9.53 -11.87 4.79
N PHE A 57 -8.56 -12.78 4.96
CA PHE A 57 -7.85 -13.42 3.86
C PHE A 57 -8.79 -14.27 2.99
N LYS A 58 -9.70 -15.02 3.60
CA LYS A 58 -10.71 -15.80 2.87
C LYS A 58 -11.62 -14.90 2.04
N LYS A 59 -12.09 -13.78 2.61
CA LYS A 59 -12.91 -12.79 1.90
C LYS A 59 -12.15 -12.15 0.74
N GLU A 60 -10.87 -11.85 0.93
CA GLU A 60 -10.05 -11.29 -0.13
C GLU A 60 -9.81 -12.30 -1.26
N ALA A 61 -9.52 -13.56 -0.93
CA ALA A 61 -9.33 -14.61 -1.92
C ALA A 61 -10.61 -14.92 -2.71
N GLU A 62 -11.77 -14.93 -2.05
CA GLU A 62 -13.08 -15.10 -2.71
C GLU A 62 -13.37 -13.95 -3.69
N LYS A 63 -13.09 -12.70 -3.31
CA LYS A 63 -13.20 -11.53 -4.20
C LYS A 63 -12.29 -11.63 -5.43
N ASN A 64 -11.16 -12.30 -5.29
CA ASN A 64 -10.22 -12.54 -6.38
C ASN A 64 -10.48 -13.85 -7.15
N GLY A 65 -11.58 -14.58 -6.84
CA GLY A 65 -11.94 -15.83 -7.50
C GLY A 65 -10.99 -16.99 -7.21
N GLN A 66 -10.28 -16.95 -6.09
CA GLN A 66 -9.29 -17.96 -5.69
C GLN A 66 -9.90 -18.95 -4.70
N GLU A 67 -9.61 -20.25 -4.88
CA GLU A 67 -10.00 -21.30 -3.95
C GLU A 67 -8.93 -21.43 -2.85
N VAL A 68 -9.28 -21.03 -1.62
CA VAL A 68 -8.41 -21.18 -0.44
C VAL A 68 -8.80 -22.42 0.33
N ARG A 69 -7.84 -23.31 0.57
CA ARG A 69 -8.01 -24.49 1.43
C ARG A 69 -7.37 -24.22 2.78
N ILE A 70 -8.20 -24.09 3.81
CA ILE A 70 -7.73 -23.95 5.19
C ILE A 70 -7.38 -25.35 5.68
N ILE A 71 -6.08 -25.67 5.71
CA ILE A 71 -5.59 -26.88 6.35
C ILE A 71 -5.39 -26.52 7.82
N ASN A 72 -6.31 -26.95 8.68
CA ASN A 72 -6.15 -26.81 10.13
C ASN A 72 -5.05 -27.78 10.60
N GLY A 73 -3.80 -27.41 10.33
CA GLY A 73 -2.63 -27.98 10.97
C GLY A 73 -2.63 -27.50 12.41
N LYS A 74 -2.51 -28.46 13.34
CA LYS A 74 -2.42 -28.25 14.79
C LYS A 74 -1.71 -26.97 15.22
#